data_AF-A0A2M8E8R8-F1
#
_entry.id   AF-A0A2M8E8R8-F1
#
_cell.length_a   1.000
_cell.length_b   1.000
_cell.length_c   1.000
_cell.angle_alpha   90.00
_cell.angle_beta   90.00
_cell.angle_gamma   90.00
#
_symmetry.space_group_name_H-M   'P 1'
#
loop_
_entity.id
_entity.type
_entity.pdbx_description
1 polymer ?
#
loop_
_entity_poly.entity_id
_entity_poly.type
_entity_poly.pdbx_seq_one_letter_code
_entity_poly.pdbx_strand_id
1 'polypeptide(L)' 'MIRLSELKLPLSALPTVARRAADAPTETDADRAPVAHPLAALRQLAAQALGVAEVDLADMHVFKRSFDARQADIRAVYIV' A
#
# COMPACT_ATOMS: atom_id res chain seq x y z
N MET A 1 -19.97 4.65 -4.65
CA MET A 1 -18.57 4.47 -4.21
C MET A 1 -18.55 3.43 -3.11
N ILE A 2 -17.75 2.36 -3.27
CA ILE A 2 -17.64 1.28 -2.28
C ILE A 2 -16.33 1.49 -1.50
N ARG A 3 -16.37 1.33 -0.18
CA ARG A 3 -15.17 1.39 0.66
C ARG A 3 -14.85 -0.01 1.17
N LEU A 4 -13.69 -0.54 0.79
CA LEU A 4 -13.21 -1.84 1.24
C LEU A 4 -12.22 -1.63 2.37
N SER A 5 -12.47 -2.29 3.50
CA SER A 5 -11.61 -2.22 4.67
C SER A 5 -10.91 -3.56 4.88
N GLU A 6 -9.81 -3.53 5.65
CA GLU A 6 -9.04 -4.70 6.04
C GLU A 6 -8.36 -5.46 4.88
N LEU A 7 -8.01 -4.78 3.79
CA LEU A 7 -7.14 -5.38 2.78
C LEU A 7 -5.72 -5.53 3.35
N LYS A 8 -5.27 -6.77 3.58
CA LYS A 8 -3.98 -7.06 4.24
C LYS A 8 -2.91 -7.49 3.24
N LEU A 9 -1.74 -6.88 3.32
CA LEU A 9 -0.55 -7.24 2.55
C LEU A 9 0.63 -7.54 3.49
N PRO A 10 1.52 -8.51 3.14
CA PRO A 10 2.78 -8.68 3.85
C PRO A 10 3.67 -7.45 3.64
N LEU A 11 4.59 -7.18 4.58
CA LEU A 11 5.50 -6.03 4.47
C LEU A 11 6.41 -6.11 3.22
N SER A 12 6.72 -7.33 2.75
CA SER A 12 7.50 -7.55 1.54
C SER A 12 6.81 -7.08 0.25
N ALA A 13 5.49 -6.87 0.27
CA ALA A 13 4.75 -6.32 -0.87
C ALA A 13 4.73 -4.78 -0.89
N LEU A 14 5.31 -4.12 0.13
CA LEU A 14 5.38 -2.66 0.17
C LEU A 14 6.53 -2.14 -0.70
N PRO A 15 6.37 -0.97 -1.35
CA PRO A 15 7.47 -0.29 -1.99
C PRO A 15 8.60 -0.05 -0.99
N THR A 16 9.81 -0.48 -1.33
CA THR A 16 11.00 -0.25 -0.52
C THR A 16 11.72 1.00 -1.01
N VAL A 17 12.23 1.79 -0.07
CA VAL A 17 13.06 2.96 -0.39
C VAL A 17 14.52 2.50 -0.37
N ALA A 18 15.27 2.85 -1.41
CA ALA A 18 16.70 2.57 -1.47
C ALA A 18 17.44 3.30 -0.34
N ARG A 19 18.44 2.64 0.26
CA ARG A 19 19.30 3.30 1.24
C ARG A 19 20.11 4.40 0.54
N ARG A 20 20.16 5.58 1.17
CA ARG A 20 20.97 6.70 0.70
C ARG A 20 22.45 6.48 1.05
N ALA A 21 23.34 7.11 0.28
CA ALA A 21 24.76 7.15 0.59
C ALA A 21 25.01 7.87 1.94
N ALA A 22 26.12 7.54 2.61
CA ALA A 22 26.41 8.07 3.95
C ALA A 22 26.67 9.59 3.96
N ASP A 23 27.11 10.14 2.84
CA ASP A 23 27.40 11.55 2.60
C ASP A 23 26.23 12.31 1.94
N ALA A 24 25.09 11.64 1.73
CA ALA A 24 23.92 12.29 1.16
C ALA A 24 23.38 13.40 2.10
N PRO A 25 22.78 14.47 1.55
CA PRO A 25 22.09 15.47 2.35
C PRO A 25 21.03 14.85 3.26
N THR A 26 20.77 15.48 4.41
CA THR A 26 19.78 15.00 5.39
C THR A 26 18.39 14.82 4.78
N GLU A 27 17.98 15.74 3.90
CA GLU A 27 16.67 15.77 3.24
C GLU A 27 16.80 16.23 1.79
N THR A 28 15.97 15.68 0.92
CA THR A 28 15.80 16.02 -0.50
C THR A 28 14.32 16.25 -0.81
N ASP A 29 14.00 16.86 -1.96
CA ASP A 29 12.60 17.01 -2.38
C ASP A 29 11.88 15.66 -2.55
N ALA A 30 12.61 14.60 -2.89
CA ALA A 30 12.06 13.24 -2.99
C ALA A 30 11.62 12.68 -1.63
N ASP A 31 12.27 13.07 -0.53
CA ASP A 31 11.89 12.65 0.82
C ASP A 31 10.56 13.28 1.26
N ARG A 32 10.16 14.40 0.63
CA ARG A 32 8.89 15.10 0.87
C ARG A 32 7.74 14.57 0.02
N ALA A 33 8.02 13.70 -0.95
CA ALA A 33 6.99 13.10 -1.77
C ALA A 33 6.11 12.14 -0.95
N PRO A 34 4.81 12.02 -1.24
CA PRO A 34 3.96 11.01 -0.61
C PRO A 34 4.50 9.60 -0.82
N VAL A 35 4.40 8.76 0.22
CA VAL A 35 4.86 7.37 0.15
C VAL A 35 4.04 6.61 -0.89
N ALA A 36 4.72 5.95 -1.84
CA ALA A 36 4.06 5.12 -2.84
C ALA A 36 3.23 3.98 -2.20
N HIS A 37 2.12 3.63 -2.84
CA HIS A 37 1.26 2.52 -2.45
C HIS A 37 1.39 1.34 -3.44
N PRO A 38 1.26 0.08 -2.99
CA PRO A 38 1.31 -1.10 -3.87
C PRO A 38 -0.02 -1.27 -4.62
N LEU A 39 -0.35 -0.35 -5.53
CA LEU A 39 -1.66 -0.26 -6.17
C LEU A 39 -2.07 -1.52 -6.93
N ALA A 40 -1.12 -2.21 -7.59
CA ALA A 40 -1.41 -3.46 -8.29
C ALA A 40 -1.91 -4.56 -7.33
N ALA A 41 -1.19 -4.78 -6.22
CA ALA A 41 -1.59 -5.77 -5.22
C ALA A 41 -2.92 -5.39 -4.53
N LEU A 42 -3.16 -4.09 -4.30
CA LEU A 42 -4.43 -3.61 -3.74
C LEU A 42 -5.59 -3.80 -4.72
N ARG A 43 -5.38 -3.58 -6.01
CA ARG A 43 -6.41 -3.77 -7.05
C ARG A 43 -6.81 -5.23 -7.16
N GLN A 44 -5.84 -6.14 -7.15
CA GLN A 44 -6.10 -7.58 -7.11
C GLN A 44 -6.92 -7.99 -5.87
N LEU A 45 -6.56 -7.52 -4.68
CA LEU A 45 -7.31 -7.81 -3.45
C LEU A 45 -8.73 -7.22 -3.48
N ALA A 46 -8.90 -6.00 -4.01
CA ALA A 46 -10.20 -5.37 -4.14
C ALA A 46 -11.11 -6.15 -5.11
N ALA A 47 -10.58 -6.56 -6.27
CA ALA A 47 -11.32 -7.35 -7.26
C ALA A 47 -11.74 -8.70 -6.67
N GLN A 48 -10.83 -9.36 -5.95
CA GLN A 48 -11.13 -10.61 -5.25
C GLN A 48 -12.21 -10.45 -4.18
N ALA A 49 -12.14 -9.38 -3.38
CA ALA A 49 -13.13 -9.10 -2.34
C ALA A 49 -14.53 -8.77 -2.91
N LEU A 50 -14.58 -8.15 -4.10
CA LEU A 50 -15.83 -7.80 -4.79
C LEU A 50 -16.36 -8.93 -5.68
N GLY A 51 -15.55 -9.94 -5.98
CA GLY A 51 -15.93 -11.03 -6.89
C GLY A 51 -16.04 -10.59 -8.36
N VAL A 52 -15.23 -9.61 -8.79
CA VAL A 52 -15.22 -9.06 -10.15
C VAL A 52 -13.84 -9.19 -10.79
N ALA A 53 -13.70 -8.94 -12.10
CA ALA A 53 -12.39 -8.87 -12.72
C ALA A 53 -11.70 -7.54 -12.39
N GLU A 54 -10.36 -7.50 -12.37
CA GLU A 54 -9.62 -6.25 -12.11
C GLU A 54 -9.92 -5.15 -13.13
N VAL A 55 -10.24 -5.53 -14.37
CA VAL A 55 -10.62 -4.61 -15.45
C VAL A 55 -11.98 -3.95 -15.24
N ASP A 56 -12.82 -4.52 -14.38
CA ASP A 56 -14.13 -3.95 -14.03
C ASP A 56 -14.02 -2.89 -12.92
N LEU A 57 -12.83 -2.76 -12.30
CA LEU A 57 -12.55 -1.72 -11.31
C LEU A 57 -12.13 -0.42 -12.00
N ALA A 58 -13.01 0.59 -11.92
CA ALA A 58 -12.76 1.94 -12.43
C ALA A 58 -11.58 2.64 -11.70
N ASP A 59 -11.86 3.54 -10.76
CA ASP A 59 -10.84 4.22 -9.96
C ASP A 59 -10.73 3.63 -8.55
N MET A 60 -9.53 3.66 -7.99
CA MET A 60 -9.24 3.21 -6.63
C MET A 60 -8.44 4.27 -5.88
N HIS A 61 -8.82 4.56 -4.64
CA HIS A 61 -8.16 5.57 -3.81
C HIS A 61 -7.79 4.99 -2.46
N VAL A 62 -6.54 5.17 -2.02
CA VAL A 62 -6.11 4.71 -0.69
C VAL A 62 -6.50 5.76 0.34
N PHE A 63 -7.51 5.45 1.16
CA PHE A 63 -7.97 6.32 2.24
C PHE A 63 -7.11 6.21 3.50
N LYS A 64 -6.60 5.02 3.79
CA LYS A 64 -5.80 4.75 4.99
C LYS A 64 -4.84 3.60 4.76
N ARG A 65 -3.62 3.76 5.30
CA ARG A 65 -2.67 2.68 5.54
C ARG A 65 -2.38 2.58 7.05
N SER A 66 -2.49 1.39 7.60
CA SER A 66 -2.14 1.05 8.99
C SER A 66 -1.41 -0.28 9.03
N PHE A 67 -1.10 -0.79 10.23
CA PHE A 67 -0.42 -2.08 10.41
C PHE A 67 -1.14 -2.91 11.47
N ASP A 68 -1.28 -4.22 11.19
CA ASP A 68 -1.69 -5.21 12.17
C ASP A 68 -0.43 -5.85 12.76
N ALA A 69 -0.12 -5.52 14.02
CA ALA A 69 1.07 -5.98 14.74
C ALA A 69 0.73 -6.98 15.87
N ARG A 70 -0.46 -7.59 15.82
CA ARG A 70 -0.93 -8.56 16.84
C ARG A 70 -0.38 -9.97 16.62
N GLN A 71 0.24 -10.24 15.48
CA GLN A 71 0.86 -11.51 15.13
C GLN A 71 2.37 -11.33 14.94
N ALA A 72 3.12 -12.43 14.93
CA ALA A 72 4.57 -12.41 14.68
C ALA A 72 4.91 -11.73 13.36
N ASP A 73 4.13 -12.01 12.31
CA ASP A 73 4.26 -11.35 11.02
C ASP A 73 3.38 -10.09 10.98
N ILE A 74 4.03 -8.92 11.00
CA ILE A 74 3.35 -7.64 10.81
C ILE A 74 2.78 -7.58 9.39
N ARG A 75 1.56 -7.10 9.25
CA ARG A 75 0.90 -6.90 7.95
C ARG A 75 0.48 -5.45 7.77
N ALA A 76 0.65 -4.92 6.57
CA ALA A 76 0.06 -3.64 6.20
C ALA A 76 -1.43 -3.82 5.94
N VAL A 77 -2.25 -2.91 6.46
CA VAL A 77 -3.72 -2.94 6.34
C VAL A 77 -4.18 -1.68 5.64
N TYR A 78 -5.01 -1.84 4.62
CA TYR A 78 -5.50 -0.75 3.79
C TYR A 78 -7.01 -0.60 3.85
N ILE A 79 -7.43 0.66 3.71
CA ILE A 79 -8.80 1.04 3.37
C ILE A 79 -8.74 1.72 2.01
N VAL A 80 -9.46 1.15 1.04
CA VAL A 80 -9.56 1.65 -0.35
C VAL A 80 -10.99 1.98 -0.74
#